data_AF-A0A6B2ZAH3-F1
#
_entry.id   AF-A0A6B2ZAH3-F1
#
_cell.length_a   1.000
_cell.length_b   1.000
_cell.length_c   1.000
_cell.angle_alpha   90.00
_cell.angle_beta   90.00
_cell.angle_gamma   90.00
#
_symmetry.space_group_name_H-M   'P 1'
#
loop_
_entity.id
_entity.type
_entity.pdbx_description
1 polymer ?
#
loop_
_entity_poly.entity_id
_entity_poly.type
_entity_poly.pdbx_seq_one_letter_code
_entity_poly.pdbx_strand_id
1 'polypeptide(L)' 'MSPGGGSTWTLPGGRVEHGEDPFDAVIREVAEETGCAAVVERLLGVDSRVVPAATARAGVEHQNVGIFYR' A
#
# COMPACT_ATOMS: atom_id res chain seq x y z
N MET A 1 5.65 13.32 15.74
CA MET A 1 4.41 14.09 15.50
C MET A 1 4.71 15.09 14.40
N SER A 2 4.04 15.01 13.24
CA SER A 2 4.24 15.99 12.17
C SER A 2 3.73 17.36 12.62
N PRO A 3 4.46 18.46 12.32
CA PRO A 3 4.06 19.80 12.71
C PRO A 3 2.87 20.23 11.83
N GLY A 4 1.67 20.34 12.40
CA GLY A 4 0.50 20.84 11.66
C GLY A 4 -0.87 20.24 12.02
N GLY A 5 -0.96 19.22 12.89
CA GLY A 5 -2.24 18.76 13.46
C GLY A 5 -3.28 18.18 12.48
N GLY A 6 -3.00 18.11 11.18
CA GLY A 6 -3.85 17.45 10.18
C GLY A 6 -3.36 16.03 9.91
N SER A 7 -4.25 15.04 10.01
CA SER A 7 -4.01 13.71 9.49
C SER A 7 -3.98 13.77 7.96
N THR A 8 -2.87 13.37 7.35
CA THR A 8 -2.82 13.17 5.89
C THR A 8 -3.72 11.99 5.53
N TRP A 9 -4.63 12.19 4.58
CA TRP A 9 -5.40 11.09 4.02
C TRP A 9 -4.56 10.27 3.05
N THR A 10 -4.66 8.96 3.14
CA THR A 10 -4.06 7.99 2.23
C THR A 10 -5.15 7.02 1.76
N LEU A 11 -4.91 6.37 0.62
CA LEU A 11 -5.69 5.19 0.24
C LEU A 11 -5.42 4.06 1.24
N PRO A 12 -6.42 3.21 1.53
CA PRO A 12 -6.19 2.00 2.30
C PRO A 12 -5.30 1.03 1.51
N GLY A 13 -4.43 0.32 2.23
CA GLY A 13 -3.54 -0.64 1.62
C GLY A 13 -2.23 -0.82 2.38
N GLY A 14 -1.55 -1.92 2.07
CA GLY A 14 -0.34 -2.29 2.76
C GLY A 14 0.57 -3.19 1.93
N ARG A 15 1.38 -3.98 2.64
CA ARG A 15 2.31 -4.91 2.00
C ARG A 15 1.57 -6.16 1.58
N VAL A 16 1.95 -6.69 0.42
CA VAL A 16 1.62 -8.07 0.04
C VAL A 16 2.52 -8.99 0.87
N GLU A 17 1.91 -9.96 1.53
CA GLU A 17 2.64 -10.95 2.30
C GLU A 17 3.29 -12.01 1.40
N HIS A 18 4.24 -12.77 1.94
CA HIS A 18 4.96 -13.77 1.15
C HIS A 18 4.01 -14.86 0.63
N GLY A 19 3.91 -14.99 -0.69
CA GLY A 19 3.03 -15.96 -1.35
C GLY A 19 1.56 -15.54 -1.41
N GLU A 20 1.22 -14.35 -0.91
CA GLU A 20 -0.12 -13.79 -1.00
C GLU A 20 -0.37 -13.23 -2.41
N ASP A 21 -1.57 -13.46 -2.94
CA ASP A 21 -1.98 -12.79 -4.18
C ASP A 21 -2.23 -11.30 -3.89
N PRO A 22 -1.70 -10.36 -4.70
CA PRO A 22 -1.93 -8.93 -4.48
C PRO A 22 -3.41 -8.51 -4.42
N PHE A 23 -4.29 -9.27 -5.08
CA PHE A 23 -5.73 -9.08 -5.03
C PHE A 23 -6.31 -9.43 -3.65
N ASP A 24 -5.82 -10.51 -3.03
CA ASP A 24 -6.21 -10.88 -1.66
C ASP A 24 -5.66 -9.87 -0.65
N ALA A 25 -4.43 -9.39 -0.87
CA ALA A 25 -3.80 -8.39 -0.02
C ALA A 25 -4.62 -7.09 0.05
N VAL A 26 -5.09 -6.55 -1.07
CA VAL A 26 -5.88 -5.30 -1.05
C VAL A 26 -7.23 -5.47 -0.35
N ILE A 27 -7.89 -6.63 -0.49
CA ILE A 27 -9.15 -6.91 0.18
C ILE A 27 -8.93 -7.02 1.70
N ARG A 28 -7.88 -7.74 2.11
CA ARG A 28 -7.49 -7.86 3.52
C ARG A 28 -7.19 -6.50 4.14
N GLU A 29 -6.36 -5.68 3.50
CA GLU A 29 -5.95 -4.37 4.02
C GLU A 29 -7.13 -3.40 4.15
N VAL A 30 -8.06 -3.37 3.17
CA VAL A 30 -9.27 -2.54 3.29
C VAL A 30 -10.11 -2.98 4.51
N ALA A 31 -10.27 -4.30 4.70
CA ALA A 31 -11.00 -4.82 5.85
C ALA A 31 -10.30 -4.49 7.18
N GLU A 32 -8.98 -4.59 7.25
CA GLU A 32 -8.18 -4.31 8.46
C GLU A 32 -8.18 -2.82 8.82
N GLU A 33 -8.02 -1.93 7.84
CA GLU A 33 -7.86 -0.49 8.07
C GLU A 33 -9.19 0.26 8.20
N THR A 34 -10.24 -0.20 7.51
CA THR A 34 -11.54 0.52 7.49
C THR A 34 -12.69 -0.27 8.11
N GLY A 35 -12.53 -1.58 8.35
CA GLY A 35 -13.61 -2.45 8.81
C GLY A 35 -14.67 -2.75 7.74
N CYS A 36 -14.43 -2.43 6.46
CA CYS A 36 -15.38 -2.63 5.37
C CYS A 36 -15.00 -3.84 4.50
N ALA A 37 -16.00 -4.52 3.95
CA ALA A 37 -15.77 -5.50 2.89
C ALA A 37 -15.54 -4.77 1.55
N ALA A 38 -14.61 -5.28 0.75
CA ALA A 38 -14.27 -4.74 -0.57
C ALA A 38 -14.48 -5.79 -1.67
N VAL A 39 -14.82 -5.30 -2.86
CA VAL A 39 -14.80 -6.08 -4.10
C VAL A 39 -13.98 -5.29 -5.10
N VAL A 40 -12.93 -5.90 -5.64
CA VAL A 40 -12.11 -5.29 -6.68
C VAL A 40 -12.84 -5.43 -8.02
N GLU A 41 -13.13 -4.30 -8.65
CA GLU A 41 -13.71 -4.20 -9.98
C GLU A 41 -12.63 -4.34 -11.06
N ARG A 42 -11.50 -3.67 -10.91
CA ARG A 42 -10.42 -3.70 -11.92
C ARG A 42 -9.06 -3.20 -11.41
N LEU A 43 -8.01 -3.63 -12.10
CA LEU A 43 -6.67 -3.04 -12.00
C LEU A 43 -6.68 -1.62 -12.59
N LEU A 44 -6.21 -0.65 -11.82
CA LEU A 44 -6.02 0.75 -12.24
C LEU A 44 -4.62 1.02 -12.78
N GLY A 45 -3.61 0.35 -12.23
CA GLY A 45 -2.24 0.52 -12.69
C GLY A 45 -1.22 -0.14 -11.79
N VAL A 46 0.03 -0.13 -12.28
CA VAL A 46 1.21 -0.60 -11.55
C VAL A 46 2.23 0.54 -11.56
N ASP A 47 2.71 0.90 -10.37
CA ASP A 47 3.83 1.81 -10.19
C ASP A 47 5.09 1.02 -9.80
N SER A 48 6.25 1.51 -10.24
CA SER A 48 7.53 0.87 -9.96
C SER A 48 8.59 1.94 -9.77
N ARG A 49 9.17 2.00 -8.58
CA ARG A 49 10.17 3.01 -8.22
C ARG A 49 11.28 2.45 -7.35
N VAL A 50 12.49 2.94 -7.54
CA VAL A 50 13.59 2.72 -6.60
C VAL A 50 13.37 3.62 -5.40
N VAL A 51 13.40 3.05 -4.20
CA VAL A 51 13.37 3.77 -2.93
C VAL A 51 14.80 3.78 -2.37
N PRO A 52 15.49 4.94 -2.39
CA PRO A 52 16.85 5.03 -1.86
C PRO A 52 16.91 4.68 -0.38
N ALA A 53 18.04 4.13 0.07
CA ALA A 53 18.27 3.76 1.48
C ALA A 53 18.00 4.92 2.46
N ALA A 54 18.28 6.16 2.05
CA ALA A 54 18.10 7.36 2.87
C ALA A 54 16.62 7.70 3.20
N THR A 55 15.67 7.22 2.39
CA THR A 55 14.22 7.47 2.59
C THR A 55 13.42 6.20 2.84
N ALA A 56 14.01 5.02 2.60
CA ALA A 56 13.42 3.73 2.87
C ALA A 56 13.14 3.53 4.37
N ARG A 57 11.93 3.09 4.72
CA ARG A 57 11.60 2.73 6.11
C ARG A 57 12.47 1.59 6.66
N ALA A 58 12.92 0.68 5.79
CA ALA A 58 13.84 -0.40 6.13
C ALA A 58 15.32 0.03 6.17
N GLY A 59 15.64 1.27 5.77
CA GLY A 59 17.02 1.78 5.69
C GLY A 59 17.89 1.13 4.60
N VAL A 60 17.31 0.29 3.74
CA VAL A 60 17.99 -0.39 2.64
C VAL A 60 17.34 0.00 1.33
N GLU A 61 18.16 0.27 0.31
CA GLU A 61 17.66 0.53 -1.03
C GLU A 61 16.87 -0.67 -1.56
N HIS A 62 15.71 -0.42 -2.14
CA HIS A 62 14.87 -1.46 -2.71
C HIS A 62 13.99 -0.92 -3.83
N GLN A 63 13.58 -1.82 -4.72
CA GLN A 63 12.50 -1.54 -5.66
C GLN A 63 11.16 -1.68 -4.93
N ASN A 64 10.32 -0.66 -4.99
CA ASN A 64 8.92 -0.74 -4.58
C ASN A 64 8.05 -0.90 -5.82
N VAL A 65 7.18 -1.91 -5.81
CA VAL A 65 6.16 -2.14 -6.83
C VAL A 65 4.81 -1.97 -6.15
N GLY A 66 4.02 -1.01 -6.63
CA GLY A 66 2.66 -0.74 -6.14
C GLY A 66 1.63 -1.18 -7.17
N ILE A 67 0.56 -1.84 -6.72
CA ILE A 67 -0.54 -2.29 -7.58
C ILE A 67 -1.82 -1.64 -7.06
N PHE A 68 -2.53 -0.94 -7.95
CA PHE A 68 -3.68 -0.13 -7.57
C PHE A 68 -4.96 -0.70 -8.16
N TYR A 69 -5.99 -0.82 -7.33
CA TYR A 69 -7.28 -1.38 -7.70
C TYR A 69 -8.41 -0.36 -7.50
N ARG A 70 -9.50 -0.58 -8.23
CA ARG A 70 -10.81 0.03 -7.98
C ARG A 70 -11.74 -1.04 -7.48
#